data_AF-A0AAJ1CGW5-F1
#
_entry.id   AF-A0AAJ1CGW5-F1
#
_cell.length_a   1.000
_cell.length_b   1.000
_cell.length_c   1.000
_cell.angle_alpha   90.00
_cell.angle_beta   90.00
_cell.angle_gamma   90.00
#
_symmetry.space_group_name_H-M   'P 1'
#
loop_
_entity.id
_entity.type
_entity.pdbx_description
1 polymer ?
#
loop_
_entity_poly.entity_id
_entity_poly.type
_entity_poly.pdbx_seq_one_letter_code
_entity_poly.pdbx_strand_id
1 'polypeptide(L)'
;MKDQVTSIEQSKRLIDLGVPAEKASMAWIATGRSTYNLKIWKTDAETKAILHQKFPDGYIPAFTVADQLGKVLPNVIQDAHNTYELTLKAVVGGGWRFCYTPVLTPLEADNIGDEMGDNLIELLCNRIEWIVSNGYELNL
;
A
#
# COMPACT_ATOMS: atom_id res chain seq x y z
N MET A 1 -11.31 -13.80 5.02
CA MET A 1 -10.46 -12.61 5.23
C MET A 1 -11.35 -11.43 5.56
N LYS A 2 -11.70 -11.26 6.84
CA LYS A 2 -12.23 -9.97 7.32
C LYS A 2 -11.00 -9.17 7.79
N ASP A 3 -11.02 -7.86 7.53
CA ASP A 3 -10.07 -6.89 8.09
C ASP A 3 -8.65 -6.84 7.49
N GLN A 4 -8.48 -7.21 6.21
CA GLN A 4 -7.25 -6.88 5.46
C GLN A 4 -7.27 -5.45 4.94
N VAL A 5 -7.19 -4.51 5.88
CA VAL A 5 -7.14 -3.08 5.64
C VAL A 5 -6.13 -2.44 6.60
N THR A 6 -5.55 -1.30 6.21
CA THR A 6 -4.68 -0.52 7.09
C THR A 6 -5.39 -0.06 8.36
N SER A 7 -4.67 -0.08 9.48
CA SER A 7 -5.05 0.66 10.70
C SER A 7 -5.01 2.17 10.44
N ILE A 8 -5.52 2.97 11.39
CA ILE A 8 -5.47 4.44 11.30
C ILE A 8 -4.01 4.93 11.22
N GLU A 9 -3.12 4.37 12.03
CA GLU A 9 -1.71 4.73 12.08
C GLU A 9 -0.99 4.36 10.78
N GLN A 10 -1.24 3.15 10.26
CA GLN A 10 -0.71 2.73 8.95
C GLN A 10 -1.23 3.63 7.83
N SER A 11 -2.51 3.99 7.84
CA SER A 11 -3.07 4.91 6.86
C SER A 11 -2.42 6.29 6.89
N LYS A 12 -2.20 6.86 8.09
CA LYS A 12 -1.53 8.16 8.24
C LYS A 12 -0.12 8.12 7.67
N ARG A 13 0.66 7.06 7.97
CA ARG A 13 1.99 6.82 7.37
C ARG A 13 1.93 6.85 5.84
N LEU A 14 0.97 6.14 5.23
CA LEU A 14 0.83 6.11 3.77
C LEU A 14 0.46 7.48 3.17
N ILE A 15 -0.42 8.25 3.83
CA ILE A 15 -0.76 9.61 3.40
C ILE A 15 0.47 10.53 3.48
N ASP A 16 1.26 10.42 4.55
CA ASP A 16 2.49 11.21 4.73
C ASP A 16 3.55 10.89 3.66
N LEU A 17 3.54 9.68 3.09
CA LEU A 17 4.37 9.27 1.95
C LEU A 17 3.81 9.73 0.59
N GLY A 18 2.69 10.46 0.59
CA GLY A 18 2.07 10.99 -0.63
C GLY A 18 1.09 10.04 -1.32
N VAL A 19 0.67 8.93 -0.68
CA VAL A 19 -0.39 8.08 -1.22
C VAL A 19 -1.72 8.87 -1.21
N PRO A 20 -2.40 9.06 -2.35
CA PRO A 20 -3.65 9.83 -2.38
C PRO A 20 -4.79 9.10 -1.66
N ALA A 21 -5.57 9.85 -0.87
CA ALA A 21 -6.68 9.31 -0.09
C ALA A 21 -7.76 8.67 -0.97
N GLU A 22 -7.98 9.20 -2.17
CA GLU A 22 -8.98 8.73 -3.12
C GLU A 22 -8.72 7.31 -3.64
N LYS A 23 -7.48 6.81 -3.53
CA LYS A 23 -7.13 5.43 -3.89
C LYS A 23 -7.71 4.41 -2.93
N ALA A 24 -7.98 4.79 -1.68
CA ALA A 24 -8.55 3.92 -0.67
C ALA A 24 -10.00 3.52 -1.04
N SER A 25 -10.31 2.23 -0.94
CA SER A 25 -11.69 1.73 -1.12
C SER A 25 -12.52 1.78 0.16
N MET A 26 -11.88 1.98 1.31
CA MET A 26 -12.52 2.04 2.62
C MET A 26 -12.06 3.28 3.41
N ALA A 27 -12.76 3.57 4.51
CA ALA A 27 -12.44 4.66 5.42
C ALA A 27 -12.72 4.27 6.87
N TRP A 28 -11.88 4.75 7.78
CA TRP A 28 -12.22 4.87 9.20
C TRP A 28 -12.98 6.17 9.38
N ILE A 29 -14.28 6.06 9.68
CA ILE A 29 -15.17 7.22 9.87
C ILE A 29 -15.41 7.43 11.35
N ALA A 30 -15.09 8.62 11.84
CA ALA A 30 -15.32 9.00 13.22
C ALA A 30 -16.82 8.95 13.56
N THR A 31 -17.15 8.31 14.68
CA THR A 31 -18.52 8.23 15.23
C THR A 31 -18.64 8.90 16.61
N GLY A 32 -17.54 9.43 17.12
CA GLY A 32 -17.41 10.09 18.41
C GLY A 32 -16.03 10.74 18.53
N ARG A 33 -15.65 11.18 19.74
CA ARG A 33 -14.36 11.88 19.95
C ARG A 33 -13.13 11.03 19.64
N SER A 34 -13.22 9.70 19.77
CA SER A 34 -12.10 8.78 19.55
C SER A 34 -12.56 7.38 19.13
N THR A 35 -13.75 7.30 18.53
CA THR A 35 -14.35 6.04 18.07
C THR A 35 -14.52 6.07 16.56
N TYR A 36 -14.18 4.97 15.91
CA TYR A 36 -14.18 4.86 14.46
C TYR A 36 -14.92 3.61 14.01
N ASN A 37 -15.66 3.74 12.91
CA ASN A 37 -16.24 2.61 12.22
C ASN A 37 -15.60 2.48 10.83
N LEU A 38 -15.09 1.28 10.53
CA LEU A 38 -14.62 0.94 9.20
C LEU A 38 -15.82 0.81 8.25
N LYS A 39 -15.79 1.55 7.15
CA LYS A 39 -16.84 1.49 6.11
C LYS A 39 -16.24 1.47 4.72
N ILE A 40 -16.99 0.88 3.78
CA ILE A 40 -16.70 1.03 2.35
C ILE A 40 -16.90 2.51 1.98
N TRP A 41 -15.90 3.12 1.33
CA TRP A 41 -15.94 4.52 0.93
C TRP A 41 -16.52 4.65 -0.48
N LYS A 42 -17.85 4.52 -0.59
CA LYS A 42 -18.58 4.44 -1.88
C LYS A 42 -18.78 5.78 -2.60
N THR A 43 -17.91 6.77 -2.38
CA THR A 43 -17.97 8.06 -3.08
C THR A 43 -16.95 8.08 -4.23
N ASP A 44 -17.11 9.01 -5.17
CA ASP A 44 -16.12 9.25 -6.22
C ASP A 44 -14.79 9.79 -5.65
N ALA A 45 -13.75 9.78 -6.49
CA ALA A 45 -12.39 10.17 -6.10
C ALA A 45 -12.29 11.62 -5.61
N GLU A 46 -12.94 12.55 -6.31
CA GLU A 46 -12.94 13.97 -5.95
C GLU A 46 -13.57 14.19 -4.56
N THR A 47 -14.72 13.56 -4.32
CA THR A 47 -15.40 13.62 -3.03
C THR A 47 -14.55 13.01 -1.90
N LYS A 48 -13.83 11.91 -2.15
CA LYS A 48 -12.91 11.33 -1.15
C LYS A 48 -11.80 12.31 -0.78
N ALA A 49 -11.15 12.90 -1.78
CA ALA A 49 -10.07 13.86 -1.57
C ALA A 49 -10.56 15.08 -0.77
N ILE A 50 -11.73 15.64 -1.14
CA ILE A 50 -12.34 16.78 -0.43
C ILE A 50 -12.69 16.42 1.02
N LEU A 51 -13.29 15.25 1.25
CA LEU A 51 -13.69 14.81 2.59
C LEU A 51 -12.48 14.61 3.49
N HIS A 52 -11.43 13.94 2.99
CA HIS A 52 -10.20 13.75 3.75
C HIS A 52 -9.52 15.11 4.04
N GLN A 53 -9.43 15.98 3.04
CA GLN A 53 -8.82 17.30 3.20
C GLN A 53 -9.56 18.17 4.24
N LYS A 54 -10.90 18.18 4.20
CA LYS A 54 -11.73 18.98 5.14
C LYS A 54 -11.80 18.37 6.54
N PHE A 55 -11.75 17.04 6.63
CA PHE A 55 -11.94 16.29 7.87
C PHE A 55 -10.91 15.17 8.00
N PRO A 56 -9.61 15.48 8.12
CA PRO A 56 -8.54 14.48 8.05
C PRO A 56 -8.63 13.42 9.15
N ASP A 57 -9.08 13.80 10.35
CA ASP A 57 -9.30 12.86 11.46
C ASP A 57 -10.73 12.30 11.51
N GLY A 58 -11.65 12.81 10.67
CA GLY A 58 -13.04 12.36 10.58
C GLY A 58 -13.26 11.32 9.49
N TYR A 59 -12.50 11.42 8.40
CA TYR A 59 -12.49 10.55 7.24
C TYR A 59 -11.06 10.14 6.93
N ILE A 60 -10.59 9.11 7.62
CA ILE A 60 -9.23 8.59 7.44
C ILE A 60 -9.30 7.47 6.39
N PRO A 61 -8.54 7.56 5.28
CA PRO A 61 -8.52 6.51 4.26
C PRO A 61 -8.07 5.19 4.87
N ALA A 62 -8.63 4.08 4.41
CA ALA A 62 -8.29 2.75 4.85
C ALA A 62 -8.01 1.90 3.59
N PHE A 63 -6.73 1.57 3.38
CA PHE A 63 -6.25 0.94 2.17
C PHE A 63 -6.31 -0.57 2.32
N THR A 64 -7.07 -1.22 1.44
CA THR A 64 -7.10 -2.68 1.38
C THR A 64 -5.83 -3.23 0.73
N VAL A 65 -5.59 -4.53 0.85
CA VAL A 65 -4.54 -5.22 0.07
C VAL A 65 -4.69 -4.95 -1.44
N ALA A 66 -5.93 -4.95 -1.93
CA ALA A 66 -6.23 -4.69 -3.34
C ALA A 66 -5.93 -3.23 -3.74
N ASP A 67 -6.16 -2.27 -2.85
CA ASP A 67 -5.79 -0.88 -3.11
C ASP A 67 -4.27 -0.73 -3.18
N GLN A 68 -3.54 -1.33 -2.23
CA GLN A 68 -2.09 -1.24 -2.18
C GLN A 68 -1.45 -1.89 -3.41
N LEU A 69 -1.82 -3.12 -3.76
CA LEU A 69 -1.27 -3.83 -4.92
C LEU A 69 -1.75 -3.26 -6.26
N GLY A 70 -3.02 -2.89 -6.36
CA GLY A 70 -3.63 -2.51 -7.64
C GLY A 70 -3.51 -1.04 -7.99
N LYS A 71 -3.27 -0.17 -6.99
CA LYS A 71 -3.34 1.28 -7.18
C LYS A 71 -2.18 2.04 -6.58
N VAL A 72 -1.33 1.47 -5.72
CA VAL A 72 -0.27 2.23 -5.03
C VAL A 72 1.10 1.70 -5.40
N LEU A 73 1.30 0.40 -5.24
CA LEU A 73 2.54 -0.26 -5.59
C LEU A 73 2.69 -0.30 -7.13
N PRO A 74 3.86 0.08 -7.67
CA PRO A 74 4.16 -0.11 -9.07
C PRO A 74 4.34 -1.61 -9.35
N ASN A 75 3.69 -2.11 -10.40
CA ASN A 75 3.89 -3.50 -10.83
C ASN A 75 5.28 -3.72 -11.42
N VAL A 76 5.89 -2.65 -11.95
CA VAL A 76 7.20 -2.66 -12.58
C VAL A 76 7.99 -1.47 -12.06
N ILE A 77 9.24 -1.71 -11.64
CA ILE A 77 10.22 -0.66 -11.37
C ILE A 77 11.44 -0.89 -12.26
N GLN A 78 12.16 0.18 -12.58
CA GLN A 78 13.33 0.11 -13.45
C GLN A 78 14.46 0.91 -12.83
N ASP A 79 15.68 0.38 -12.94
CA ASP A 79 16.90 1.12 -12.69
C ASP A 79 17.80 1.13 -13.95
N ALA A 80 19.05 1.57 -13.79
CA ALA A 80 20.02 1.63 -14.88
C ALA A 80 20.40 0.23 -15.44
N HIS A 81 20.11 -0.84 -14.72
CA HIS A 81 20.62 -2.18 -14.96
C HIS A 81 19.51 -3.18 -15.33
N ASN A 82 18.30 -3.04 -14.79
CA ASN A 82 17.23 -4.00 -15.01
C ASN A 82 15.83 -3.39 -14.91
N THR A 83 14.87 -4.14 -15.45
CA THR A 83 13.45 -4.01 -15.18
C THR A 83 13.06 -5.09 -14.19
N TYR A 84 12.34 -4.71 -13.14
CA TYR A 84 11.89 -5.62 -12.10
C TYR A 84 10.38 -5.65 -12.00
N GLU A 85 9.82 -6.85 -11.83
CA GLU A 85 8.38 -7.08 -11.65
C GLU A 85 8.03 -7.44 -10.21
N LEU A 86 6.96 -6.82 -9.71
CA LEU A 86 6.42 -7.09 -8.38
C LEU A 86 6.04 -8.56 -8.28
N THR A 87 6.62 -9.24 -7.29
CA THR A 87 6.35 -10.63 -6.96
C THR A 87 5.88 -10.71 -5.51
N LEU A 88 4.65 -11.17 -5.30
CA LEU A 88 4.10 -11.48 -3.99
C LEU A 88 3.72 -12.96 -3.96
N LYS A 89 4.32 -13.73 -3.03
CA LYS A 89 4.08 -15.17 -2.91
C LYS A 89 3.81 -15.59 -1.47
N ALA A 90 2.89 -16.52 -1.30
CA ALA A 90 2.73 -17.22 -0.02
C ALA A 90 3.94 -18.13 0.22
N VAL A 91 4.37 -18.24 1.47
CA VAL A 91 5.56 -19.03 1.83
C VAL A 91 5.13 -20.32 2.52
N VAL A 92 5.85 -21.41 2.23
CA VAL A 92 5.65 -22.70 2.91
C VAL A 92 5.94 -22.52 4.40
N GLY A 93 4.95 -22.83 5.25
CA GLY A 93 5.02 -22.60 6.69
C GLY A 93 4.25 -21.37 7.18
N GLY A 94 3.69 -20.55 6.27
CA GLY A 94 2.90 -19.37 6.60
C GLY A 94 3.55 -18.07 6.13
N GLY A 95 2.76 -17.00 6.14
CA GLY A 95 3.22 -15.66 5.75
C GLY A 95 3.39 -15.45 4.25
N TRP A 96 3.99 -14.31 3.94
CA TRP A 96 4.12 -13.77 2.59
C TRP A 96 5.55 -13.28 2.35
N ARG A 97 6.02 -13.41 1.12
CA ARG A 97 7.25 -12.80 0.64
C ARG A 97 6.93 -11.82 -0.46
N PHE A 98 7.40 -10.59 -0.30
CA PHE A 98 7.32 -9.53 -1.29
C PHE A 98 8.73 -9.27 -1.84
N CYS A 99 8.87 -9.16 -3.15
CA CYS A 99 10.11 -8.71 -3.79
C CYS A 99 9.81 -8.17 -5.19
N TYR A 100 10.77 -7.45 -5.76
CA TYR A 100 10.82 -7.12 -7.18
C TYR A 100 11.84 -8.04 -7.87
N THR A 101 11.36 -8.87 -8.78
CA THR A 101 12.14 -9.91 -9.46
C THR A 101 12.60 -9.39 -10.83
N PRO A 102 13.88 -9.52 -11.20
CA PRO A 102 14.38 -9.03 -12.49
C PRO A 102 13.77 -9.81 -13.66
N VAL A 103 13.33 -9.08 -14.69
CA VAL A 103 12.71 -9.63 -15.91
C VAL A 103 13.75 -10.01 -16.94
N LEU A 104 14.79 -9.18 -17.10
CA LEU A 104 15.87 -9.45 -18.04
C LEU A 104 17.02 -10.11 -17.28
N THR A 105 17.34 -11.34 -17.64
CA THR A 105 18.66 -11.89 -17.35
C THR A 105 19.25 -12.47 -18.65
N PRO A 106 20.46 -12.06 -19.05
CA PRO A 106 21.62 -12.88 -18.78
C PRO A 106 21.87 -12.91 -17.26
N LEU A 107 22.11 -14.11 -16.74
CA LEU A 107 22.18 -14.52 -15.33
C LEU A 107 22.77 -13.44 -14.38
N GLU A 108 22.26 -13.39 -13.12
CA GLU A 108 22.87 -12.77 -11.90
C GLU A 108 22.23 -11.51 -11.28
N ALA A 109 21.09 -11.01 -11.77
CA ALA A 109 20.40 -9.94 -11.01
C ALA A 109 19.67 -10.52 -9.80
N ASP A 110 19.97 -10.00 -8.60
CA ASP A 110 19.26 -10.33 -7.37
C ASP A 110 17.88 -9.66 -7.31
N ASN A 111 16.97 -10.26 -6.54
CA ASN A 111 15.72 -9.61 -6.17
C ASN A 111 15.98 -8.35 -5.34
N ILE A 112 15.20 -7.30 -5.56
CA ILE A 112 15.26 -6.07 -4.76
C ILE A 112 14.00 -5.91 -3.90
N GLY A 113 14.14 -5.19 -2.79
CA GLY A 113 13.03 -4.94 -1.86
C GLY A 113 12.49 -6.20 -1.18
N ASP A 114 13.28 -7.27 -1.12
CA ASP A 114 12.89 -8.56 -0.56
C ASP A 114 12.57 -8.44 0.94
N GLU A 115 11.39 -8.95 1.33
CA GLU A 115 10.96 -9.00 2.73
C GLU A 115 9.96 -10.13 2.92
N MET A 116 9.98 -10.71 4.12
CA MET A 116 9.01 -11.72 4.55
C MET A 116 8.21 -11.21 5.74
N GLY A 117 6.93 -11.54 5.79
CA GLY A 117 6.08 -11.16 6.92
C GLY A 117 4.79 -11.96 7.02
N ASP A 118 4.34 -12.16 8.25
CA ASP A 118 3.10 -12.89 8.53
C ASP A 118 1.85 -12.00 8.36
N ASN A 119 2.00 -10.69 8.58
CA ASN A 119 0.95 -9.70 8.37
C ASN A 119 1.12 -9.04 6.99
N LEU A 120 0.22 -9.38 6.07
CA LEU A 120 0.26 -8.86 4.70
C LEU A 120 0.09 -7.33 4.61
N ILE A 121 -0.76 -6.73 5.46
CA ILE A 121 -0.96 -5.27 5.43
C ILE A 121 0.31 -4.54 5.87
N GLU A 122 0.93 -4.99 6.96
CA GLU A 122 2.17 -4.39 7.44
C GLU A 122 3.31 -4.60 6.43
N LEU A 123 3.41 -5.80 5.85
CA LEU A 123 4.38 -6.08 4.78
C LEU A 123 4.23 -5.09 3.63
N LEU A 124 3.01 -4.88 3.12
CA LEU A 124 2.79 -3.97 2.00
C LEU A 124 3.06 -2.50 2.37
N CYS A 125 2.69 -2.05 3.57
CA CYS A 125 3.01 -0.69 4.04
C CYS A 125 4.53 -0.47 4.08
N ASN A 126 5.26 -1.41 4.65
CA ASN A 126 6.72 -1.35 4.74
C ASN A 126 7.38 -1.41 3.37
N ARG A 127 6.73 -2.00 2.35
CA ARG A 127 7.22 -2.00 0.98
C ARG A 127 6.92 -0.71 0.22
N ILE A 128 5.77 -0.08 0.45
CA ILE A 128 5.50 1.28 -0.04
C ILE A 128 6.57 2.24 0.51
N GLU A 129 6.88 2.15 1.81
CA GLU A 129 7.97 2.93 2.44
C GLU A 129 9.34 2.66 1.82
N TRP A 130 9.65 1.39 1.58
CA TRP A 130 10.91 1.02 0.94
C TRP A 130 11.03 1.61 -0.47
N ILE A 131 9.96 1.57 -1.28
CA ILE A 131 9.94 2.14 -2.64
C ILE A 131 10.26 3.63 -2.60
N VAL A 132 9.52 4.39 -1.78
CA VAL A 132 9.73 5.84 -1.64
C VAL A 132 11.13 6.16 -1.11
N SER A 133 11.60 5.42 -0.11
CA SER A 133 12.92 5.64 0.51
C SER A 133 14.10 5.33 -0.41
N ASN A 134 13.89 4.50 -1.43
CA ASN A 134 14.90 4.17 -2.45
C ASN A 134 14.75 5.01 -3.73
N GLY A 135 13.90 6.04 -3.72
CA GLY A 135 13.75 6.98 -4.84
C GLY A 135 12.93 6.43 -6.01
N TYR A 136 12.24 5.31 -5.82
CA TYR A 136 11.30 4.79 -6.82
C TYR A 136 9.94 5.49 -6.70
N GLU A 137 9.26 5.64 -7.83
CA GLU A 137 7.94 6.26 -7.88
C GLU A 137 6.84 5.25 -7.54
N LEU A 138 5.83 5.72 -6.79
CA LEU A 138 4.59 4.99 -6.59
C LEU A 138 3.71 5.09 -7.85
N ASN A 139 2.80 4.13 -8.04
CA ASN A 139 1.83 4.15 -9.12
C ASN A 139 0.68 5.12 -8.76
N LEU A 140 0.89 6.44 -8.81
CA LEU A 140 -0.08 7.45 -8.34
C LEU A 140 -1.01 7.96 -9.44
#